data_AF-A0A0D2MW40-F1
#
_entry.id   AF-A0A0D2MW40-F1
#
_cell.length_a   1.000
_cell.length_b   1.000
_cell.length_c   1.000
_cell.angle_alpha   90.00
_cell.angle_beta   90.00
_cell.angle_gamma   90.00
#
_symmetry.space_group_name_H-M   'P 1'
#
loop_
_entity.id
_entity.type
_entity.pdbx_description
1 polymer ?
#
loop_
_entity_poly.entity_id
_entity_poly.type
_entity_poly.pdbx_seq_one_letter_code
_entity_poly.pdbx_strand_id
1 'polypeptide(L)'
;MFSLEGLDRTLSILLFTDVTNSKEIQEKVIKAQIEPEFAFVNAAAVLGLLPLRLAAHKAATYDRRGRLVCKSLHAELVFNLSGSKHVSG
;
A
#
# COMPACT_ATOMS: atom_id res chain seq x y z
N MET A 1 11.68 -3.17 -8.51
CA MET A 1 11.66 -4.09 -7.35
C MET A 1 12.72 -3.59 -6.37
N PHE A 2 12.33 -3.22 -5.14
CA PHE A 2 13.23 -2.63 -4.13
C PHE A 2 13.27 -3.52 -2.88
N SER A 3 14.44 -4.02 -2.52
CA SER A 3 14.64 -4.75 -1.27
C SER A 3 14.46 -3.80 -0.09
N LEU A 4 13.69 -4.21 0.92
CA LEU A 4 13.55 -3.44 2.15
C LEU A 4 14.70 -3.83 3.09
N GLU A 5 15.73 -2.98 3.19
CA GLU A 5 16.91 -3.29 4.01
C GLU A 5 16.55 -3.67 5.46
N GLY A 6 17.13 -4.77 5.94
CA GLY A 6 16.85 -5.33 7.26
C GLY A 6 15.53 -6.12 7.37
N LEU A 7 14.84 -6.35 6.25
CA LEU A 7 13.61 -7.14 6.16
C LEU A 7 13.74 -8.12 4.98
N ASP A 8 13.32 -9.38 5.16
CA ASP A 8 13.28 -10.37 4.06
C ASP A 8 12.02 -10.18 3.20
N ARG A 9 11.85 -8.96 2.68
CA ARG A 9 10.69 -8.54 1.90
C ARG A 9 11.11 -7.59 0.81
N THR A 10 10.34 -7.61 -0.27
CA THR A 10 10.59 -6.78 -1.44
C THR A 10 9.36 -5.96 -1.80
N LEU A 11 9.58 -4.68 -2.14
CA LEU A 11 8.55 -3.77 -2.61
C LEU A 11 8.57 -3.70 -4.15
N SER A 12 7.46 -4.10 -4.76
CA SER A 12 7.21 -3.92 -6.20
C SER A 12 6.24 -2.76 -6.39
N ILE A 13 6.56 -1.85 -7.32
CA ILE A 13 5.78 -0.65 -7.60
C ILE A 13 5.51 -0.64 -9.10
N LEU A 14 4.25 -0.49 -9.47
CA LEU A 14 3.78 -0.35 -10.84
C LEU A 14 3.04 0.98 -10.97
N LEU A 15 3.31 1.72 -12.04
CA LEU A 15 2.59 2.94 -12.40
C LEU A 15 1.76 2.66 -13.63
N PHE A 16 0.46 2.91 -13.54
CA PHE A 16 -0.48 2.80 -14.65
C PHE A 16 -0.97 4.19 -15.04
N THR A 17 -0.92 4.51 -16.33
CA THR A 17 -1.56 5.70 -16.91
C THR A 17 -2.80 5.27 -17.68
N ASP A 18 -3.69 6.23 -17.99
CA ASP A 18 -4.87 6.00 -18.84
C ASP A 18 -5.81 4.89 -18.31
N VAL A 19 -5.91 4.78 -16.99
CA VAL A 19 -6.74 3.78 -16.31
C VAL A 19 -8.22 4.07 -16.52
N THR A 20 -8.95 3.16 -17.16
CA THR A 20 -10.38 3.31 -17.48
C THR A 20 -11.32 2.59 -16.52
N ASN A 21 -10.82 1.66 -15.71
CA ASN A 21 -11.60 0.77 -14.85
C ASN A 21 -11.37 0.98 -13.34
N SER A 22 -10.97 2.19 -12.92
CA SER A 22 -10.64 2.49 -11.52
C SER A 22 -11.78 2.22 -10.53
N LYS A 23 -13.03 2.51 -10.92
CA LYS A 23 -14.23 2.23 -10.10
C LYS A 23 -14.43 0.73 -9.87
N GLU A 24 -14.29 -0.08 -10.91
CA GLU A 24 -14.41 -1.54 -10.82
C GLU A 24 -13.32 -2.12 -9.91
N ILE A 25 -12.08 -1.65 -10.06
CA ILE A 25 -10.96 -2.05 -9.19
C ILE A 25 -11.25 -1.66 -7.74
N GLN A 26 -11.72 -0.44 -7.49
CA GLN A 26 -12.07 0.01 -6.14
C GLN A 26 -13.14 -0.88 -5.50
N GLU A 27 -14.20 -1.23 -6.24
CA GLU A 27 -15.24 -2.15 -5.74
C GLU A 27 -14.67 -3.53 -5.42
N LYS A 28 -13.79 -4.06 -6.28
CA LYS A 28 -13.12 -5.35 -6.03
C LYS A 28 -12.23 -5.31 -4.79
N VAL A 29 -11.53 -4.20 -4.54
CA VAL A 29 -10.72 -4.00 -3.33
C VAL A 29 -11.60 -3.99 -2.08
N ILE A 30 -12.70 -3.22 -2.09
CA ILE A 30 -13.63 -3.13 -0.94
C ILE A 30 -14.26 -4.49 -0.63
N LYS A 31 -14.59 -5.26 -1.67
CA LYS A 31 -15.16 -6.61 -1.55
C LYS A 31 -14.11 -7.70 -1.27
N ALA A 32 -12.82 -7.34 -1.12
CA ALA A 32 -11.70 -8.28 -0.94
C ALA A 32 -11.63 -9.37 -2.03
N GLN A 33 -11.84 -9.00 -3.29
CA GLN A 33 -11.87 -9.89 -4.46
C GLN A 33 -10.61 -9.80 -5.33
N ILE A 34 -9.58 -9.12 -4.87
CA ILE A 34 -8.29 -9.01 -5.55
C ILE A 34 -7.32 -10.02 -4.93
N GLU A 35 -6.94 -11.05 -5.70
CA GLU A 35 -5.96 -12.08 -5.30
C GLU A 35 -4.92 -12.23 -6.42
N PRO A 36 -3.60 -12.08 -6.15
CA PRO A 36 -3.01 -11.68 -4.86
C PRO A 36 -3.36 -10.24 -4.47
N GLU A 37 -3.32 -9.93 -3.19
CA GLU A 37 -3.63 -8.58 -2.69
C GLU A 37 -2.59 -7.54 -3.15
N PHE A 38 -3.06 -6.33 -3.49
CA PHE A 38 -2.21 -5.19 -3.86
C PHE A 38 -2.62 -3.92 -3.12
N ALA A 39 -1.64 -3.04 -2.88
CA ALA A 39 -1.89 -1.68 -2.42
C ALA A 39 -2.14 -0.76 -3.63
N PHE A 40 -3.36 -0.24 -3.76
CA PHE A 40 -3.70 0.76 -4.77
C PHE A 40 -3.59 2.16 -4.19
N VAL A 41 -2.84 3.03 -4.86
CA VAL A 41 -2.59 4.41 -4.40
C VAL A 41 -2.81 5.36 -5.57
N ASN A 42 -3.43 6.51 -5.31
CA ASN A 42 -3.49 7.58 -6.30
C ASN A 42 -2.07 8.15 -6.52
N ALA A 43 -1.52 7.95 -7.71
CA ALA A 43 -0.17 8.38 -8.05
C ALA A 43 0.02 9.91 -7.89
N ALA A 44 -1.03 10.71 -8.13
CA ALA A 44 -0.96 12.16 -7.95
C ALA A 44 -0.77 12.59 -6.49
N ALA A 45 -1.11 11.72 -5.53
CA ALA A 45 -0.91 11.97 -4.10
C ALA A 45 0.49 11.55 -3.61
N VAL A 46 1.29 10.86 -4.44
CA VAL A 46 2.61 10.36 -4.07
C VAL A 46 3.68 11.33 -4.56
N LEU A 47 4.26 12.12 -3.64
CA LEU A 47 5.28 13.14 -3.94
C LEU A 47 6.64 12.58 -4.40
N GLY A 48 6.82 11.25 -4.38
CA GLY A 48 8.01 10.57 -4.85
C GLY A 48 8.14 9.15 -4.30
N LEU A 49 9.22 8.45 -4.69
CA LEU A 49 9.47 7.08 -4.25
C LEU A 49 9.87 6.96 -2.78
N LEU A 50 10.47 8.01 -2.19
CA LEU A 50 10.94 7.98 -0.81
C LEU A 50 9.77 7.81 0.20
N PRO A 51 8.69 8.60 0.15
CA PRO A 51 7.50 8.36 0.99
C PRO A 51 6.94 6.94 0.87
N LEU A 52 6.90 6.40 -0.35
CA LEU A 52 6.40 5.06 -0.63
C LEU A 52 7.27 3.97 0.00
N ARG A 53 8.60 4.09 -0.12
CA ARG A 53 9.54 3.17 0.52
C ARG A 53 9.49 3.25 2.04
N LEU A 54 9.38 4.47 2.60
CA LEU A 54 9.29 4.66 4.04
C LEU A 54 8.00 4.05 4.62
N ALA A 55 6.86 4.27 3.96
CA ALA A 55 5.59 3.67 4.34
C ALA A 55 5.64 2.14 4.28
N ALA A 56 6.23 1.57 3.23
CA ALA A 56 6.41 0.13 3.09
C ALA A 56 7.33 -0.46 4.18
N HIS A 57 8.46 0.21 4.46
CA HIS A 57 9.41 -0.22 5.50
C HIS A 57 8.75 -0.22 6.88
N LYS A 58 7.98 0.83 7.19
CA LYS A 58 7.22 0.94 8.44
C LYS A 58 6.16 -0.15 8.55
N ALA A 59 5.38 -0.38 7.49
CA ALA A 59 4.35 -1.43 7.45
C ALA A 59 4.97 -2.82 7.67
N ALA A 60 6.06 -3.15 6.97
CA ALA A 60 6.75 -4.42 7.13
C ALA A 60 7.40 -4.58 8.53
N THR A 61 7.89 -3.50 9.12
CA THR A 61 8.38 -3.50 10.51
C THR A 61 7.25 -3.76 11.51
N TYR A 62 6.07 -3.20 11.28
CA TYR A 62 4.90 -3.39 12.15
C TYR A 62 4.33 -4.80 12.03
N ASP A 63 4.24 -5.31 10.81
CA ASP A 63 3.88 -6.69 10.51
C ASP A 63 4.78 -7.70 11.25
N ARG A 64 6.11 -7.56 11.11
CA ARG A 64 7.08 -8.40 11.82
C ARG A 64 6.93 -8.36 13.34
N ARG A 65 6.39 -7.27 13.90
CA ARG A 65 6.18 -7.09 15.34
C ARG A 65 4.75 -7.43 15.78
N GLY A 66 3.87 -7.85 14.88
CA GLY A 66 2.45 -8.10 15.17
C GLY A 66 1.68 -6.85 15.60
N ARG A 67 2.06 -5.67 15.07
CA ARG A 67 1.50 -4.35 15.44
C ARG A 67 0.82 -3.64 14.26
N LEU A 68 0.29 -4.39 13.31
CA LEU A 68 -0.53 -3.82 12.24
C LEU A 68 -1.79 -3.19 12.83
N VAL A 69 -2.16 -2.03 12.30
CA VAL A 69 -3.44 -1.38 12.60
C VAL A 69 -4.49 -1.87 11.59
N CYS A 70 -4.09 -2.02 10.34
CA CYS A 70 -4.93 -2.53 9.26
C CYS A 70 -4.94 -4.08 9.22
N LYS A 71 -5.90 -4.63 8.48
CA LYS A 71 -6.08 -6.09 8.32
C LYS A 71 -5.02 -6.76 7.47
N SER A 72 -4.24 -5.99 6.70
CA SER A 72 -3.19 -6.49 5.82
C SER A 72 -2.01 -5.55 5.73
N LEU A 73 -0.87 -6.09 5.31
CA LEU A 73 0.35 -5.34 5.05
C LEU A 73 0.15 -4.28 3.95
N HIS A 74 -0.63 -4.59 2.91
CA HIS A 74 -0.90 -3.68 1.80
C HIS A 74 -1.77 -2.50 2.23
N ALA A 75 -2.82 -2.76 3.01
CA ALA A 75 -3.65 -1.71 3.58
C ALA A 75 -2.86 -0.82 4.56
N GLU A 76 -1.98 -1.41 5.37
CA GLU A 76 -1.10 -0.69 6.30
C GLU A 76 -0.14 0.26 5.56
N LEU A 77 0.37 -0.15 4.39
CA LEU A 77 1.20 0.72 3.55
C LEU A 77 0.41 1.96 3.10
N VAL A 78 -0.82 1.78 2.61
CA VAL A 78 -1.69 2.91 2.20
C VAL A 78 -2.01 3.81 3.39
N PHE A 79 -2.31 3.22 4.55
CA PHE A 79 -2.54 3.95 5.79
C PHE A 79 -1.32 4.79 6.20
N ASN A 80 -0.11 4.23 6.11
CA ASN A 80 1.12 4.93 6.43
C ASN A 80 1.48 6.06 5.43
N LEU A 81 0.93 6.03 4.22
CA LEU A 81 1.03 7.13 3.25
C LEU A 81 0.04 8.27 3.51
N SER A 82 -1.09 7.97 4.16
CA SER A 82 -2.08 8.99 4.46
C SER A 82 -1.52 10.00 5.47
N GLY A 83 -1.52 11.28 5.10
CA GLY A 83 -1.15 12.38 6.01
C GLY A 83 -2.13 12.57 7.17
N SER A 84 -3.35 12.06 7.04
CA SER A 84 -4.35 11.99 8.11
C SER A 84 -4.45 10.56 8.65
N LYS A 85 -4.38 10.40 9.98
CA LYS A 85 -4.57 9.10 10.66
C LYS A 85 -6.04 8.63 10.66
N HIS A 86 -6.86 9.11 9.73
CA HIS A 86 -8.26 8.70 9.58
C HIS A 86 -8.33 7.58 8.53
N VAL A 87 -8.71 6.39 8.96
CA VAL A 87 -9.14 5.33 8.04
C VAL A 87 -10.59 5.63 7.68
N SER A 88 -10.83 6.20 6.50
CA SER A 88 -12.18 6.26 5.92
C SER A 88 -12.47 4.90 5.31
N GLY A 89 -13.31 4.11 5.98
CA GLY A 89 -13.82 2.83 5.49
C GLY A 89 -14.91 2.99 4.45
#